data_AF-A0A7K8ZKS8-F1
#
_entry.id   AF-A0A7K8ZKS8-F1
#
_cell.length_a   1.000
_cell.length_b   1.000
_cell.length_c   1.000
_cell.angle_alpha   90.00
_cell.angle_beta   90.00
_cell.angle_gamma   90.00
#
_symmetry.space_group_name_H-M   'P 1'
#
loop_
_entity.id
_entity.type
_entity.pdbx_description
1 polymer ?
#
loop_
_entity_poly.entity_id
_entity_poly.type
_entity_poly.pdbx_seq_one_letter_code
_entity_poly.pdbx_strand_id
1 'polypeptide(L)'
;MLQRCAPGSQCPRPLRGALPPSAAALRRRLRQCAERIPEAEAVLDLLDKCPEHQKKGDFPVIVFEGLDATGKTTVTQTVKDMLNGILLRSPPPCISQWRTIFDDEPTPIKRAFYAAGNYILASEIAKASTQAPVIIDRYWHSTAAYTIATETNGKVEDLPAAHDEVYQWPEDLLKPDLILLLTVDPEERVKRLQCRGLEKTKEEAELEANSLFRQRVEESYRRMVNPVCQEIDASPSKEEVLNTVLQVINKRFAL
;
A
#
# COMPACT_ATOMS: atom_id res chain seq x y z
N MET A 1 44.73 19.92 11.62
CA MET A 1 44.66 19.66 10.17
C MET A 1 43.46 18.77 9.92
N LEU A 2 42.38 19.36 9.38
CA LEU A 2 41.12 18.68 9.08
C LEU A 2 41.28 17.91 7.77
N GLN A 3 41.25 16.58 7.83
CA GLN A 3 41.07 15.75 6.64
C GLN A 3 39.61 15.84 6.20
N ARG A 4 39.40 16.38 4.99
CA ARG A 4 38.11 16.46 4.32
C ARG A 4 37.64 15.04 3.98
N CYS A 5 36.54 14.59 4.59
CA CYS A 5 35.81 13.43 4.11
C CYS A 5 35.20 13.75 2.73
N ALA A 6 35.44 12.86 1.77
CA ALA A 6 34.86 12.92 0.43
C ALA A 6 33.34 12.66 0.47
N PRO A 7 32.55 13.22 -0.48
CA PRO A 7 31.12 13.01 -0.51
C PRO A 7 30.76 11.60 -0.98
N GLY A 8 30.50 10.73 0.00
CA GLY A 8 29.29 9.91 0.08
C GLY A 8 29.00 8.94 -1.06
N SER A 9 29.80 7.87 -1.18
CA SER A 9 29.30 6.59 -1.67
C SER A 9 28.20 6.07 -0.74
N GLN A 10 26.94 6.24 -1.11
CA GLN A 10 25.82 5.59 -0.42
C GLN A 10 25.90 4.08 -0.66
N CYS A 11 26.32 3.35 0.37
CA CYS A 11 26.17 1.91 0.43
C CYS A 11 24.66 1.59 0.24
N PRO A 12 24.26 0.66 -0.65
CA PRO A 12 22.85 0.28 -0.74
C PRO A 12 22.47 -0.29 0.61
N ARG A 13 21.65 0.44 1.37
CA ARG A 13 20.97 -0.15 2.52
C ARG A 13 20.26 -1.38 1.96
N PRO A 14 20.42 -2.58 2.55
CA PRO A 14 19.70 -3.73 2.03
C PRO A 14 18.22 -3.35 2.05
N LEU A 15 17.55 -3.35 0.89
CA LEU A 15 16.13 -3.05 0.74
C LEU A 15 15.28 -3.85 1.73
N ARG A 16 15.75 -5.05 2.12
CA ARG A 16 15.19 -5.88 3.21
C ARG A 16 15.07 -5.18 4.55
N GLY A 17 15.93 -4.20 4.84
CA GLY A 17 15.87 -3.38 6.04
C GLY A 17 14.90 -2.21 5.92
N ALA A 18 14.42 -1.86 4.73
CA ALA A 18 13.52 -0.72 4.53
C ALA A 18 12.06 -1.06 4.87
N LEU A 19 11.61 -2.28 4.53
CA LEU A 19 10.32 -2.83 4.94
C LEU A 19 10.48 -3.69 6.20
N PRO A 20 9.63 -3.54 7.22
CA PRO A 20 9.64 -4.47 8.34
C PRO A 20 9.14 -5.85 7.86
N PRO A 21 9.93 -6.93 8.01
CA PRO A 21 9.55 -8.25 7.52
C PRO A 21 8.47 -8.94 8.36
N SER A 22 8.16 -8.40 9.55
CA SER A 22 7.18 -8.95 10.49
C SER A 22 6.64 -7.89 11.44
N ALA A 23 5.53 -8.19 12.11
CA ALA A 23 4.96 -7.40 13.19
C ALA A 23 5.97 -7.16 14.32
N ALA A 24 6.77 -8.17 14.67
CA ALA A 24 7.80 -8.05 15.71
C ALA A 24 8.90 -7.05 15.32
N ALA A 25 9.36 -7.09 14.07
CA ALA A 25 10.35 -6.14 13.56
C ALA A 25 9.77 -4.71 13.50
N LEU A 26 8.50 -4.59 13.12
CA LEU A 26 7.78 -3.33 13.10
C LEU A 26 7.64 -2.73 14.51
N ARG A 27 7.23 -3.50 15.52
CA ARG A 27 7.13 -3.06 16.92
C ARG A 27 8.45 -2.50 17.42
N ARG A 28 9.57 -3.18 17.12
CA ARG A 28 10.92 -2.68 17.47
C ARG A 28 11.21 -1.34 16.81
N ARG A 29 10.86 -1.16 15.53
CA ARG A 29 11.05 0.11 14.82
C ARG A 29 10.16 1.22 15.41
N LEU A 30 8.90 0.93 15.73
CA LEU A 30 8.00 1.92 16.36
C LEU A 30 8.47 2.35 17.74
N ARG A 31 9.01 1.45 18.57
CA ARG A 31 9.64 1.81 19.86
C ARG A 31 10.78 2.81 19.68
N GLN A 32 11.61 2.63 18.67
CA GLN A 32 12.67 3.59 18.33
C GLN A 32 12.10 4.92 17.82
N CYS A 33 10.95 4.90 17.14
CA CYS A 33 10.28 6.12 16.70
C CYS A 33 9.63 6.88 17.88
N ALA A 34 9.13 6.16 18.89
CA ALA A 34 8.50 6.74 20.07
C ALA A 34 9.46 7.61 20.90
N GLU A 35 10.77 7.37 20.82
CA GLU A 35 11.79 8.26 21.41
C GLU A 35 11.82 9.65 20.76
N ARG A 36 11.22 9.81 19.58
CA ARG A 36 11.25 11.04 18.77
C ARG A 36 9.87 11.64 18.55
N ILE A 37 8.81 10.82 18.53
CA ILE A 37 7.46 11.21 18.12
C ILE A 37 6.44 10.52 19.04
N PRO A 38 5.71 11.28 19.88
CA PRO A 38 4.74 10.73 20.82
C PRO A 38 3.64 9.88 20.15
N GLU A 39 3.19 10.26 18.95
CA GLU A 39 2.17 9.54 18.20
C GLU A 39 2.60 8.11 17.83
N ALA A 40 3.91 7.84 17.75
CA ALA A 40 4.41 6.48 17.51
C ALA A 40 4.13 5.54 18.69
N GLU A 41 4.09 6.05 19.92
CA GLU A 41 3.68 5.28 21.11
C GLU A 41 2.20 4.91 21.02
N ALA A 42 1.34 5.86 20.64
CA ALA A 42 -0.09 5.60 20.49
C ALA A 42 -0.41 4.61 19.35
N VAL A 43 0.35 4.65 18.25
CA VAL A 43 0.27 3.62 17.18
C VAL A 43 0.74 2.26 17.69
N LEU A 44 1.84 2.23 18.45
CA LEU A 44 2.37 1.00 19.03
C LEU A 44 1.38 0.36 20.01
N ASP A 45 0.73 1.13 20.86
CA ASP A 45 -0.29 0.66 21.81
C ASP A 45 -1.48 -0.01 21.11
N LEU A 46 -1.89 0.51 19.95
CA LEU A 46 -2.94 -0.10 19.13
C LEU A 46 -2.46 -1.39 18.46
N LEU A 47 -1.23 -1.40 17.97
CA LEU A 47 -0.61 -2.58 17.35
C LEU A 47 -0.37 -3.70 18.38
N ASP A 48 -0.04 -3.38 19.62
CA ASP A 48 0.18 -4.37 20.69
C ASP A 48 -1.12 -5.01 21.19
N LYS A 49 -2.27 -4.37 20.94
CA LYS A 49 -3.60 -4.97 21.18
C LYS A 49 -4.08 -5.88 20.05
N CYS A 50 -3.41 -5.85 18.89
CA CYS A 50 -3.77 -6.70 17.76
C CYS A 50 -3.30 -8.14 18.01
N PRO A 51 -4.17 -9.16 17.76
CA PRO A 51 -3.74 -10.55 17.82
C PRO A 51 -2.61 -10.82 16.82
N GLU A 52 -1.70 -11.73 17.16
CA GLU A 52 -0.72 -12.22 16.19
C GLU A 52 -1.37 -13.24 15.24
N HIS A 53 -0.88 -13.32 14.00
CA HIS A 53 -1.30 -14.31 13.01
C HIS A 53 -2.82 -14.31 12.76
N GLN A 54 -3.40 -13.13 12.51
CA GLN A 54 -4.83 -13.01 12.25
C GLN A 54 -5.26 -13.87 11.05
N LYS A 55 -6.39 -14.56 11.21
CA LYS A 55 -7.01 -15.35 10.15
C LYS A 55 -8.28 -14.67 9.67
N LYS A 56 -8.47 -14.60 8.36
CA LYS A 56 -9.73 -14.16 7.77
C LYS A 56 -10.85 -15.15 8.08
N GLY A 57 -12.09 -14.67 8.07
CA GLY A 57 -13.28 -15.51 8.09
C GLY A 57 -13.60 -16.13 6.72
N ASP A 58 -14.83 -16.59 6.58
CA ASP A 58 -15.27 -17.37 5.42
C ASP A 58 -15.50 -16.50 4.16
N PHE A 59 -15.75 -15.21 4.34
CA PHE A 59 -15.98 -14.30 3.22
C PHE A 59 -14.68 -13.84 2.55
N PRO A 60 -14.72 -13.53 1.23
CA PRO A 60 -13.54 -13.14 0.50
C PRO A 60 -13.03 -11.77 0.91
N VAL A 61 -11.70 -11.62 0.91
CA VAL A 61 -10.99 -10.37 1.14
C VAL A 61 -10.35 -9.90 -0.18
N ILE A 62 -10.79 -8.74 -0.67
CA ILE A 62 -10.42 -8.20 -1.99
C ILE A 62 -9.76 -6.84 -1.80
N VAL A 63 -8.51 -6.72 -2.21
CA VAL A 63 -7.74 -5.46 -2.14
C VAL A 63 -7.72 -4.78 -3.49
N PHE A 64 -7.95 -3.48 -3.51
CA PHE A 64 -7.77 -2.61 -4.66
C PHE A 64 -6.51 -1.77 -4.46
N GLU A 65 -5.54 -1.96 -5.34
CA GLU A 65 -4.28 -1.23 -5.40
C GLU A 65 -4.23 -0.34 -6.63
N GLY A 66 -3.28 0.60 -6.66
CA GLY A 66 -3.03 1.48 -7.79
C GLY A 66 -2.64 2.90 -7.37
N LEU A 67 -2.17 3.69 -8.31
CA LEU A 67 -1.80 5.09 -8.08
C LEU A 67 -3.03 5.96 -7.79
N ASP A 68 -2.82 7.17 -7.30
CA ASP A 68 -3.91 8.15 -7.19
C ASP A 68 -4.46 8.53 -8.56
N ALA A 69 -5.76 8.86 -8.56
CA ALA A 69 -6.58 9.13 -9.75
C ALA A 69 -6.82 7.93 -10.70
N THR A 70 -6.63 6.68 -10.24
CA THR A 70 -7.03 5.48 -11.01
C THR A 70 -8.49 5.06 -10.83
N GLY A 71 -9.28 5.80 -10.06
CA GLY A 71 -10.71 5.51 -9.84
C GLY A 71 -11.02 4.54 -8.69
N LYS A 72 -10.03 4.15 -7.88
CA LYS A 72 -10.19 3.21 -6.74
C LYS A 72 -11.37 3.53 -5.84
N THR A 73 -11.48 4.76 -5.35
CA THR A 73 -12.57 5.15 -4.42
C THR A 73 -13.95 4.92 -5.03
N THR A 74 -14.10 5.21 -6.32
CA THR A 74 -15.35 4.99 -7.05
C THR A 74 -15.64 3.49 -7.20
N VAL A 75 -14.64 2.71 -7.64
CA VAL A 75 -14.79 1.27 -7.88
C VAL A 75 -15.07 0.52 -6.58
N THR A 76 -14.26 0.77 -5.54
CA THR A 76 -14.40 0.12 -4.23
C THR A 76 -15.75 0.38 -3.59
N GLN A 77 -16.26 1.62 -3.66
CA GLN A 77 -17.58 1.96 -3.14
C GLN A 77 -18.69 1.19 -3.88
N THR A 78 -18.67 1.19 -5.21
CA THR A 78 -19.68 0.48 -6.01
C THR A 78 -19.60 -1.04 -5.82
N VAL A 79 -18.40 -1.62 -5.78
CA VAL A 79 -18.22 -3.06 -5.53
C VAL A 79 -18.71 -3.44 -4.14
N LYS A 80 -18.40 -2.63 -3.12
CA LYS A 80 -18.91 -2.83 -1.77
C LYS A 80 -20.44 -2.84 -1.75
N ASP A 81 -21.09 -1.90 -2.42
CA ASP A 81 -22.56 -1.85 -2.44
C ASP A 81 -23.15 -3.03 -3.25
N MET A 82 -22.55 -3.44 -4.36
CA MET A 82 -22.99 -4.58 -5.18
C MET A 82 -22.87 -5.93 -4.48
N LEU A 83 -21.83 -6.10 -3.65
CA LEU A 83 -21.57 -7.35 -2.92
C LEU A 83 -22.14 -7.33 -1.49
N ASN A 84 -22.86 -6.27 -1.10
CA ASN A 84 -23.26 -6.02 0.30
C ASN A 84 -22.09 -6.18 1.28
N GLY A 85 -20.91 -5.72 0.85
CA GLY A 85 -19.64 -5.89 1.56
C GLY A 85 -19.34 -4.78 2.56
N ILE A 86 -18.18 -4.92 3.20
CA ILE A 86 -17.60 -3.94 4.12
C ILE A 86 -16.40 -3.30 3.42
N LEU A 87 -16.36 -1.96 3.38
CA LEU A 87 -15.25 -1.20 2.81
C LEU A 87 -14.31 -0.73 3.93
N LEU A 88 -13.07 -1.17 3.89
CA LEU A 88 -11.99 -0.75 4.78
C LEU A 88 -10.91 0.01 3.99
N ARG A 89 -10.12 0.85 4.67
CA ARG A 89 -9.11 1.69 4.04
C ARG A 89 -7.82 1.68 4.86
N SER A 90 -6.68 1.78 4.18
CA SER A 90 -5.37 1.97 4.83
C SER A 90 -4.87 3.41 4.68
N PRO A 91 -4.42 4.10 5.76
CA PRO A 91 -4.43 3.63 7.15
C PRO A 91 -5.86 3.59 7.75
N PRO A 92 -6.12 2.73 8.75
CA PRO A 92 -7.43 2.61 9.38
C PRO A 92 -7.83 3.89 10.15
N PRO A 93 -9.15 4.14 10.35
CA PRO A 93 -9.63 5.35 11.00
C PRO A 93 -8.97 5.64 12.36
N CYS A 94 -8.72 4.60 13.16
CA CYS A 94 -8.14 4.70 14.50
C CYS A 94 -6.74 5.34 14.57
N ILE A 95 -5.98 5.35 13.47
CA ILE A 95 -4.66 6.01 13.38
C ILE A 95 -4.61 7.10 12.31
N SER A 96 -5.68 7.24 11.51
CA SER A 96 -5.74 8.14 10.36
C SER A 96 -5.50 9.61 10.73
N GLN A 97 -5.87 10.03 11.95
CA GLN A 97 -5.61 11.40 12.44
C GLN A 97 -4.12 11.77 12.50
N TRP A 98 -3.21 10.80 12.62
CA TRP A 98 -1.78 11.06 12.71
C TRP A 98 -1.07 11.04 11.34
N ARG A 99 -1.82 10.76 10.26
CA ARG A 99 -1.23 10.63 8.91
C ARG A 99 -0.37 11.83 8.52
N THR A 100 -0.87 13.05 8.71
CA THR A 100 -0.14 14.27 8.35
C THR A 100 1.18 14.39 9.12
N ILE A 101 1.19 14.04 10.40
CA ILE A 101 2.39 14.06 11.26
C ILE A 101 3.44 13.10 10.68
N PHE A 102 3.05 11.86 10.43
CA PHE A 102 3.97 10.86 9.87
C PHE A 102 4.39 11.11 8.42
N ASP A 103 3.55 11.78 7.63
CA ASP A 103 3.88 12.16 6.25
C ASP A 103 4.98 13.24 6.16
N ASP A 104 5.16 14.03 7.23
CA ASP A 104 6.20 15.05 7.34
C ASP A 104 7.53 14.53 7.94
N GLU A 105 7.56 13.28 8.39
CA GLU A 105 8.72 12.65 9.00
C GLU A 105 9.67 12.00 7.97
N PRO A 106 10.94 11.74 8.34
CA PRO A 106 11.86 10.99 7.51
C PRO A 106 11.28 9.64 7.07
N THR A 107 11.61 9.24 5.84
CA THR A 107 11.02 8.07 5.16
C THR A 107 10.96 6.79 6.00
N PRO A 108 11.98 6.41 6.80
CA PRO A 108 11.91 5.21 7.64
C PRO A 108 10.79 5.24 8.69
N ILE A 109 10.47 6.43 9.23
CA ILE A 109 9.41 6.63 10.23
C ILE A 109 8.05 6.59 9.53
N LYS A 110 7.89 7.35 8.44
CA LYS A 110 6.69 7.33 7.59
C LYS A 110 6.30 5.90 7.21
N ARG A 111 7.25 5.09 6.75
CA ARG A 111 7.02 3.68 6.39
C ARG A 111 6.59 2.81 7.56
N ALA A 112 7.13 3.05 8.76
CA ALA A 112 6.72 2.32 9.96
C ALA A 112 5.24 2.56 10.27
N PHE A 113 4.77 3.80 10.12
CA PHE A 113 3.36 4.15 10.30
C PHE A 113 2.43 3.41 9.32
N TYR A 114 2.72 3.46 8.02
CA TYR A 114 1.88 2.76 7.04
C TYR A 114 1.92 1.24 7.19
N ALA A 115 3.09 0.67 7.52
CA ALA A 115 3.19 -0.74 7.86
C ALA A 115 2.33 -1.09 9.10
N ALA A 116 2.35 -0.27 10.15
CA ALA A 116 1.50 -0.44 11.33
C ALA A 116 0.01 -0.35 11.00
N GLY A 117 -0.36 0.59 10.15
CA GLY A 117 -1.71 0.67 9.61
C GLY A 117 -2.18 -0.64 8.98
N ASN A 118 -1.31 -1.31 8.22
CA ASN A 118 -1.66 -2.61 7.63
C ASN A 118 -1.85 -3.71 8.69
N TYR A 119 -0.97 -3.83 9.69
CA TYR A 119 -1.16 -4.85 10.75
C TYR A 119 -2.37 -4.57 11.64
N ILE A 120 -2.68 -3.30 11.91
CA ILE A 120 -3.90 -2.93 12.65
C ILE A 120 -5.14 -3.26 11.80
N LEU A 121 -5.12 -2.89 10.52
CA LEU A 121 -6.19 -3.18 9.56
C LEU A 121 -6.41 -4.69 9.40
N ALA A 122 -5.37 -5.52 9.50
CA ALA A 122 -5.49 -6.98 9.46
C ALA A 122 -6.47 -7.53 10.53
N SER A 123 -6.49 -6.92 11.72
CA SER A 123 -7.44 -7.28 12.78
C SER A 123 -8.88 -6.91 12.42
N GLU A 124 -9.08 -5.75 11.79
CA GLU A 124 -10.40 -5.32 11.31
C GLU A 124 -10.89 -6.21 10.16
N ILE A 125 -10.00 -6.57 9.22
CA ILE A 125 -10.27 -7.48 8.12
C ILE A 125 -10.68 -8.86 8.64
N ALA A 126 -9.93 -9.41 9.60
CA ALA A 126 -10.22 -10.70 10.20
C ALA A 126 -11.63 -10.75 10.80
N LYS A 127 -12.03 -9.70 11.52
CA LYS A 127 -13.38 -9.58 12.08
C LYS A 127 -14.44 -9.40 10.98
N ALA A 128 -14.23 -8.47 10.04
CA ALA A 128 -15.21 -8.13 9.01
C ALA A 128 -15.50 -9.31 8.06
N SER A 129 -14.47 -10.09 7.72
CA SER A 129 -14.58 -11.26 6.83
C SER A 129 -15.32 -12.45 7.44
N THR A 130 -15.70 -12.39 8.71
CA THR A 130 -16.66 -13.36 9.29
C THR A 130 -18.12 -13.02 8.97
N GLN A 131 -18.39 -11.82 8.46
CA GLN A 131 -19.75 -11.28 8.31
C GLN A 131 -20.13 -11.01 6.86
N ALA A 132 -19.20 -10.51 6.04
CA ALA A 132 -19.46 -10.13 4.65
C ALA A 132 -18.16 -10.07 3.83
N PRO A 133 -18.24 -10.03 2.48
CA PRO A 133 -17.08 -9.73 1.63
C PRO A 133 -16.40 -8.42 2.07
N VAL A 134 -15.07 -8.42 2.14
CA VAL A 134 -14.29 -7.26 2.59
C VAL A 134 -13.58 -6.65 1.41
N ILE A 135 -13.89 -5.38 1.12
CA ILE A 135 -13.27 -4.57 0.08
C ILE A 135 -12.26 -3.63 0.76
N ILE A 136 -11.04 -3.59 0.27
CA ILE A 136 -9.96 -2.81 0.90
C ILE A 136 -9.38 -1.82 -0.12
N ASP A 137 -9.37 -0.53 0.21
CA ASP A 137 -8.66 0.51 -0.55
C ASP A 137 -7.24 0.67 0.03
N ARG A 138 -6.25 0.15 -0.72
CA ARG A 138 -4.82 0.04 -0.38
C ARG A 138 -4.50 -0.87 0.81
N TYR A 139 -3.41 -1.62 0.72
CA TYR A 139 -2.92 -2.45 1.82
C TYR A 139 -1.38 -2.58 1.79
N TRP A 140 -0.83 -3.77 2.01
CA TRP A 140 0.63 -3.98 2.05
C TRP A 140 1.33 -3.58 0.75
N HIS A 141 0.77 -3.94 -0.41
CA HIS A 141 1.42 -3.70 -1.70
C HIS A 141 1.63 -2.21 -1.98
N SER A 142 0.68 -1.34 -1.56
CA SER A 142 0.91 0.11 -1.55
C SER A 142 2.15 0.50 -0.73
N THR A 143 2.30 -0.04 0.48
CA THR A 143 3.44 0.29 1.34
C THR A 143 4.76 -0.24 0.76
N ALA A 144 4.74 -1.46 0.23
CA ALA A 144 5.91 -2.12 -0.32
C ALA A 144 6.38 -1.50 -1.64
N ALA A 145 5.46 -1.27 -2.59
CA ALA A 145 5.80 -0.75 -3.91
C ALA A 145 6.45 0.64 -3.84
N TYR A 146 5.89 1.54 -3.04
CA TYR A 146 6.49 2.86 -2.82
C TYR A 146 7.82 2.78 -2.08
N THR A 147 7.93 1.91 -1.08
CA THR A 147 9.20 1.74 -0.35
C THR A 147 10.31 1.27 -1.28
N ILE A 148 10.06 0.26 -2.11
CA ILE A 148 11.03 -0.26 -3.07
C ILE A 148 11.42 0.82 -4.08
N ALA A 149 10.45 1.54 -4.63
CA ALA A 149 10.70 2.60 -5.61
C ALA A 149 11.48 3.80 -5.04
N THR A 150 11.30 4.11 -3.75
CA THR A 150 12.03 5.19 -3.06
C THR A 150 13.45 4.77 -2.67
N GLU A 151 13.67 3.52 -2.25
CA GLU A 151 15.02 3.03 -1.93
C GLU A 151 15.85 2.69 -3.18
N THR A 152 15.18 2.48 -4.32
CA THR A 152 15.84 2.26 -5.60
C THR A 152 16.03 3.59 -6.31
N ASN A 153 17.28 3.92 -6.65
CA ASN A 153 17.60 5.06 -7.51
C ASN A 153 17.71 4.62 -8.97
N GLY A 154 17.41 5.51 -9.91
CA GLY A 154 17.64 5.26 -11.34
C GLY A 154 16.38 4.83 -12.10
N LYS A 155 16.47 3.78 -12.90
CA LYS A 155 15.42 3.34 -13.81
C LYS A 155 14.74 2.07 -13.29
N VAL A 156 13.81 1.53 -14.08
CA VAL A 156 13.07 0.30 -13.77
C VAL A 156 13.99 -0.93 -13.75
N GLU A 157 15.08 -0.90 -14.53
CA GLU A 157 16.08 -1.97 -14.60
C GLU A 157 16.92 -2.06 -13.32
N ASP A 158 16.99 -0.98 -12.54
CA ASP A 158 17.71 -0.93 -11.27
C ASP A 158 16.89 -1.51 -10.10
N LEU A 159 15.60 -1.79 -10.31
CA LEU A 159 14.76 -2.46 -9.32
C LEU A 159 15.24 -3.90 -9.08
N PRO A 160 15.06 -4.44 -7.86
CA PRO A 160 15.33 -5.84 -7.56
C PRO A 160 14.70 -6.80 -8.57
N ALA A 161 15.35 -7.92 -8.85
CA ALA A 161 14.83 -8.90 -9.80
C ALA A 161 13.41 -9.34 -9.42
N ALA A 162 12.56 -9.66 -10.40
CA ALA A 162 11.13 -9.94 -10.16
C ALA A 162 10.81 -11.08 -9.17
N HIS A 163 11.81 -11.91 -8.82
CA HIS A 163 11.71 -13.01 -7.86
C HIS A 163 12.44 -12.72 -6.54
N ASP A 164 12.89 -11.48 -6.32
CA ASP A 164 13.51 -11.05 -5.07
C ASP A 164 12.48 -11.12 -3.92
N GLU A 165 12.94 -11.53 -2.75
CA GLU A 165 12.11 -11.66 -1.55
C GLU A 165 11.45 -10.35 -1.12
N VAL A 166 11.97 -9.19 -1.52
CA VAL A 166 11.36 -7.89 -1.20
C VAL A 166 9.94 -7.74 -1.76
N TYR A 167 9.59 -8.51 -2.80
CA TYR A 167 8.27 -8.54 -3.41
C TYR A 167 7.30 -9.54 -2.75
N GLN A 168 7.77 -10.30 -1.76
CA GLN A 168 6.94 -11.26 -1.04
C GLN A 168 6.02 -10.56 -0.05
N TRP A 169 4.83 -11.12 0.10
CA TRP A 169 3.92 -10.79 1.19
C TRP A 169 4.52 -11.19 2.55
N PRO A 170 4.35 -10.40 3.63
CA PRO A 170 4.83 -10.75 4.96
C PRO A 170 4.12 -12.00 5.48
N GLU A 171 4.88 -12.97 5.99
CA GLU A 171 4.34 -14.27 6.39
C GLU A 171 3.29 -14.18 7.52
N ASP A 172 3.42 -13.18 8.39
CA ASP A 172 2.57 -12.97 9.56
C ASP A 172 1.46 -11.92 9.34
N LEU A 173 1.35 -11.35 8.15
CA LEU A 173 0.28 -10.42 7.79
C LEU A 173 -0.87 -11.16 7.09
N LEU A 174 -2.11 -10.92 7.54
CA LEU A 174 -3.31 -11.50 6.94
C LEU A 174 -3.33 -11.24 5.43
N LYS A 175 -3.28 -12.34 4.67
CA LYS A 175 -3.22 -12.33 3.21
C LYS A 175 -4.61 -12.23 2.58
N PRO A 176 -4.83 -11.35 1.60
CA PRO A 176 -6.09 -11.25 0.88
C PRO A 176 -6.25 -12.39 -0.15
N ASP A 177 -7.49 -12.64 -0.57
CA ASP A 177 -7.82 -13.68 -1.55
C ASP A 177 -7.60 -13.24 -3.00
N LEU A 178 -7.72 -11.92 -3.24
CA LEU A 178 -7.56 -11.28 -4.55
C LEU A 178 -7.00 -9.86 -4.38
N ILE A 179 -6.06 -9.48 -5.23
CA ILE A 179 -5.54 -8.11 -5.35
C ILE A 179 -5.78 -7.64 -6.78
N LEU A 180 -6.53 -6.55 -6.93
CA LEU A 180 -6.80 -5.89 -8.20
C LEU A 180 -5.97 -4.62 -8.28
N LEU A 181 -5.07 -4.54 -9.25
CA LEU A 181 -4.27 -3.34 -9.52
C LEU A 181 -4.96 -2.51 -10.61
N LEU A 182 -5.57 -1.40 -10.23
CA LEU A 182 -6.17 -0.47 -11.20
C LEU A 182 -5.06 0.39 -11.81
N THR A 183 -4.86 0.25 -13.12
CA THR A 183 -3.90 1.03 -13.91
C THR A 183 -4.64 1.99 -14.83
N VAL A 184 -4.04 3.14 -15.11
CA VAL A 184 -4.58 4.14 -16.04
C VAL A 184 -3.42 4.69 -16.83
N ASP A 185 -3.66 5.01 -18.10
CA ASP A 185 -2.69 5.72 -18.91
C ASP A 185 -2.15 6.98 -18.18
N PRO A 186 -0.83 7.26 -18.21
CA PRO A 186 -0.27 8.39 -17.50
C PRO A 186 -0.88 9.75 -17.87
N GLU A 187 -1.24 9.98 -19.14
CA GLU A 187 -1.86 11.23 -19.58
C GLU A 187 -3.27 11.38 -19.04
N GLU A 188 -4.05 10.29 -19.08
CA GLU A 188 -5.40 10.25 -18.52
C GLU A 188 -5.38 10.44 -17.00
N ARG A 189 -4.39 9.87 -16.30
CA ARG A 189 -4.20 10.09 -14.86
C ARG A 189 -3.96 11.57 -14.53
N VAL A 190 -3.14 12.26 -15.33
CA VAL A 190 -2.89 13.71 -15.16
C VAL A 190 -4.17 14.52 -15.37
N LYS A 191 -4.96 14.21 -16.42
CA LYS A 191 -6.26 14.86 -16.67
C LYS A 191 -7.20 14.68 -15.47
N ARG A 192 -7.33 13.46 -14.95
CA ARG A 192 -8.17 13.17 -13.78
C ARG A 192 -7.74 13.92 -12.53
N LEU A 193 -6.43 14.05 -12.29
CA LEU A 193 -5.89 14.86 -11.17
C LEU A 193 -6.24 16.34 -11.32
N GLN A 194 -6.14 16.89 -12.52
CA GLN A 194 -6.49 18.30 -12.80
C GLN A 194 -7.99 18.56 -12.60
N CYS A 195 -8.85 17.65 -13.08
CA CYS A 195 -10.30 17.79 -12.94
C CYS A 195 -10.81 17.62 -11.51
N ARG A 196 -10.04 16.97 -10.60
CA ARG A 196 -10.44 16.74 -9.22
C ARG A 196 -10.58 18.04 -8.41
N GLY A 197 -9.89 19.11 -8.82
CA GLY A 197 -9.99 20.43 -8.18
C GLY A 197 -9.51 20.49 -6.72
N LEU A 198 -8.79 19.46 -6.25
CA LEU A 198 -8.19 19.44 -4.93
C LEU A 198 -6.71 19.83 -5.01
N GLU A 199 -6.16 20.32 -3.90
CA GLU A 199 -4.71 20.47 -3.77
C GLU A 199 -4.02 19.11 -3.95
N LYS A 200 -2.98 19.10 -4.77
CA LYS A 200 -2.18 17.90 -4.99
C LYS A 200 -1.43 17.57 -3.71
N THR A 201 -1.49 16.30 -3.32
CA THR A 201 -0.61 15.78 -2.27
C THR A 201 0.85 15.82 -2.73
N LYS A 202 1.78 15.82 -1.75
CA LYS A 202 3.23 15.76 -2.03
C LYS A 202 3.58 14.56 -2.94
N GLU A 203 2.90 13.45 -2.73
CA GLU A 203 3.08 12.21 -3.50
C GLU A 203 2.54 12.32 -4.92
N GLU A 204 1.34 12.89 -5.12
CA GLU A 204 0.79 13.14 -6.46
C GLU A 204 1.71 14.05 -7.27
N ALA A 205 2.26 15.11 -6.64
CA ALA A 205 3.21 16.02 -7.26
C ALA A 205 4.54 15.32 -7.62
N GLU A 206 5.05 14.45 -6.74
CA GLU A 206 6.28 13.69 -7.00
C GLU A 206 6.12 12.70 -8.17
N LEU A 207 5.00 11.97 -8.22
CA LEU A 207 4.69 11.02 -9.30
C LEU A 207 4.46 11.70 -10.66
N GLU A 208 4.03 12.95 -10.66
CA GLU A 208 3.88 13.76 -11.86
C GLU A 208 5.23 14.32 -12.33
N ALA A 209 6.02 14.87 -11.41
CA ALA A 209 7.32 15.47 -11.71
C ALA A 209 8.41 14.43 -12.07
N ASN A 210 8.29 13.21 -11.55
CA ASN A 210 9.31 12.16 -11.69
C ASN A 210 8.73 10.90 -12.37
N SER A 211 8.80 10.86 -13.69
CA SER A 211 8.31 9.72 -14.48
C SER A 211 9.04 8.42 -14.16
N LEU A 212 10.35 8.47 -13.87
CA LEU A 212 11.13 7.29 -13.48
C LEU A 212 10.66 6.74 -12.14
N PHE A 213 10.42 7.60 -11.15
CA PHE A 213 9.86 7.16 -9.86
C PHE A 213 8.48 6.52 -10.04
N ARG A 214 7.59 7.13 -10.82
CA ARG A 214 6.28 6.55 -11.14
C ARG A 214 6.40 5.16 -11.78
N GLN A 215 7.25 5.03 -12.81
CA GLN A 215 7.50 3.74 -13.46
C GLN A 215 8.06 2.69 -12.49
N ARG A 216 8.94 3.09 -11.56
CA ARG A 216 9.46 2.19 -10.53
C ARG A 216 8.36 1.73 -9.56
N VAL A 217 7.43 2.62 -9.18
CA VAL A 217 6.28 2.25 -8.33
C VAL A 217 5.37 1.27 -9.07
N GLU A 218 4.98 1.59 -10.31
CA GLU A 218 4.11 0.74 -11.14
C GLU A 218 4.72 -0.64 -11.36
N GLU A 219 6.00 -0.70 -11.75
CA GLU A 219 6.68 -1.98 -11.91
C GLU A 219 6.83 -2.73 -10.58
N SER A 220 7.06 -2.03 -9.47
CA SER A 220 7.12 -2.69 -8.16
C SER A 220 5.81 -3.37 -7.82
N TYR A 221 4.65 -2.79 -8.16
CA TYR A 221 3.36 -3.47 -8.02
C TYR A 221 3.26 -4.72 -8.90
N ARG A 222 3.73 -4.67 -10.16
CA ARG A 222 3.69 -5.81 -11.09
C ARG A 222 4.56 -6.98 -10.64
N ARG A 223 5.67 -6.67 -9.96
CA ARG A 223 6.60 -7.68 -9.41
C ARG A 223 6.14 -8.27 -8.08
N MET A 224 5.12 -7.71 -7.42
CA MET A 224 4.60 -8.25 -6.16
C MET A 224 4.07 -9.68 -6.31
N VAL A 225 4.35 -10.51 -5.31
CA VAL A 225 3.97 -11.92 -5.29
C VAL A 225 3.37 -12.32 -3.94
N ASN A 226 2.63 -13.42 -3.95
CA ASN A 226 2.05 -14.07 -2.77
C ASN A 226 1.08 -13.20 -1.92
N PRO A 227 0.14 -12.43 -2.50
CA PRO A 227 -0.47 -12.70 -3.81
C PRO A 227 0.01 -11.75 -4.91
N VAL A 228 -0.11 -12.21 -6.15
CA VAL A 228 0.14 -11.39 -7.34
C VAL A 228 -0.95 -10.34 -7.53
N CYS A 229 -0.59 -9.20 -8.11
CA CYS A 229 -1.54 -8.21 -8.58
C CYS A 229 -2.18 -8.69 -9.88
N GLN A 230 -3.51 -8.73 -9.94
CA GLN A 230 -4.23 -8.86 -11.20
C GLN A 230 -4.52 -7.46 -11.74
N GLU A 231 -3.87 -7.09 -12.84
CA GLU A 231 -4.04 -5.78 -13.49
C GLU A 231 -5.42 -5.64 -14.13
N ILE A 232 -6.02 -4.45 -13.95
CA ILE A 232 -7.27 -4.03 -14.58
C ILE A 232 -7.02 -2.64 -15.16
N ASP A 233 -7.18 -2.52 -16.48
CA ASP A 233 -7.17 -1.21 -17.14
C ASP A 233 -8.40 -0.41 -16.74
N ALA A 234 -8.17 0.70 -16.06
CA ALA A 234 -9.18 1.65 -15.60
C ALA A 234 -9.25 2.93 -16.46
N SER A 235 -8.66 2.90 -17.66
CA SER A 235 -8.76 3.95 -18.67
C SER A 235 -10.14 4.06 -19.33
N PRO A 236 -10.88 2.96 -19.59
CA PRO A 236 -12.25 3.01 -20.14
C PRO A 236 -13.28 3.67 -19.22
N SER A 237 -14.56 3.65 -19.63
CA SER A 237 -15.64 4.23 -18.83
C SER A 237 -15.82 3.54 -17.47
N LYS A 238 -16.36 4.26 -16.49
CA LYS A 238 -16.64 3.72 -15.15
C LYS A 238 -17.41 2.40 -15.20
N GLU A 239 -18.41 2.30 -16.07
CA GLU A 239 -19.24 1.10 -16.20
C GLU A 239 -18.47 -0.09 -16.75
N GLU A 240 -17.64 0.11 -17.77
CA GLU A 240 -16.79 -0.95 -18.34
C GLU A 240 -15.77 -1.47 -17.34
N VAL A 241 -15.13 -0.57 -16.58
CA VAL A 241 -14.18 -0.92 -15.52
C VAL A 241 -14.89 -1.73 -14.43
N LEU A 242 -16.07 -1.29 -13.99
CA LEU A 242 -16.86 -2.02 -12.98
C LEU A 242 -17.28 -3.41 -13.47
N ASN A 243 -17.74 -3.53 -14.71
CA ASN A 243 -18.12 -4.82 -15.30
C ASN A 243 -16.93 -5.77 -15.33
N THR A 244 -15.75 -5.28 -15.74
CA THR A 244 -14.52 -6.07 -15.77
C THR A 244 -14.13 -6.53 -14.36
N VAL A 245 -14.18 -5.64 -13.37
CA VAL A 245 -13.89 -5.96 -11.96
C VAL A 245 -14.85 -7.03 -11.43
N LEU A 246 -16.16 -6.88 -11.63
CA LEU A 246 -17.15 -7.84 -11.16
C LEU A 246 -17.01 -9.21 -11.84
N GLN A 247 -16.70 -9.24 -13.15
CA GLN A 247 -16.42 -10.49 -13.86
C GLN A 247 -15.23 -11.24 -13.25
N VAL A 248 -14.15 -10.51 -12.91
CA VAL A 248 -12.98 -11.11 -12.26
C VAL A 248 -13.32 -11.65 -10.87
N ILE A 249 -14.06 -10.88 -10.07
CA ILE A 249 -14.48 -11.29 -8.73
C ILE A 249 -15.38 -12.54 -8.79
N ASN A 250 -16.42 -12.52 -9.63
CA ASN A 250 -17.37 -13.63 -9.73
C ASN A 250 -16.70 -14.90 -10.29
N LYS A 251 -15.80 -14.76 -11.26
CA LYS A 251 -15.00 -15.88 -11.76
C LYS A 251 -14.12 -16.51 -10.67
N ARG A 252 -13.61 -15.69 -9.73
CA ARG A 252 -12.72 -16.15 -8.67
C ARG A 252 -13.46 -16.81 -7.50
N PHE A 253 -14.61 -16.28 -7.13
CA PHE A 253 -15.31 -16.65 -5.89
C PHE A 253 -16.67 -17.34 -6.10
N ALA A 254 -17.13 -17.50 -7.34
CA ALA A 254 -18.45 -18.03 -7.67
C ALA A 254 -19.60 -17.32 -6.92
N LEU A 255 -19.46 -15.98 -6.79
CA LEU A 255 -20.45 -15.06 -6.20
C LEU A 255 -21.51 -14.66 -7.23
#